data_AF-A0A6P4FD43-F1
#
_entry.id   AF-A0A6P4FD43-F1
#
_cell.length_a   1.000
_cell.length_b   1.000
_cell.length_c   1.000
_cell.angle_alpha   90.00
_cell.angle_beta   90.00
_cell.angle_gamma   90.00
#
_symmetry.space_group_name_H-M   'P 1'
#
loop_
_entity.id
_entity.type
_entity.pdbx_description
1 polymer ?
#
loop_
_entity_poly.entity_id
_entity_poly.type
_entity_poly.pdbx_seq_one_letter_code
_entity_poly.pdbx_strand_id
1 'polypeptide(L)'
;MGRSSFRLALWNTSLVVALICTACYQVEGLPHPPATSSAPMVERAYDDKFDNVDLDEILNQERLLINYIKCLEGTGPCTPDAKMLKEILPDAIQTDCTKCTEKQRYGAEKVTRHLIDNRPTDWERLEKIYDPEGLYRIKYQEIKAKLNEER
;
A
#
# COMPACT_ATOMS: atom_id res chain seq x y z
N MET A 1 -10.56 -27.93 77.75
CA MET A 1 -9.98 -26.59 78.04
C MET A 1 -10.17 -25.68 76.83
N GLY A 2 -10.61 -24.42 77.06
CA GLY A 2 -10.50 -23.23 76.18
C GLY A 2 -11.40 -23.22 74.92
N ARG A 3 -12.47 -22.40 74.80
CA ARG A 3 -12.55 -20.92 74.60
C ARG A 3 -11.69 -20.43 73.43
N SER A 4 -12.09 -19.56 72.49
CA SER A 4 -13.32 -18.84 72.12
C SER A 4 -12.93 -17.96 70.91
N SER A 5 -13.85 -17.77 69.94
CA SER A 5 -13.99 -16.60 69.02
C SER A 5 -12.81 -16.26 68.07
N PHE A 6 -13.03 -15.92 66.79
CA PHE A 6 -13.72 -14.70 66.36
C PHE A 6 -14.20 -14.76 64.90
N ARG A 7 -15.51 -14.49 64.73
CA ARG A 7 -16.21 -13.65 63.73
C ARG A 7 -16.12 -13.94 62.22
N LEU A 8 -17.33 -14.20 61.72
CA LEU A 8 -17.83 -14.14 60.35
C LEU A 8 -17.53 -12.81 59.63
N ALA A 9 -17.30 -12.88 58.33
CA ALA A 9 -17.81 -11.89 57.38
C ALA A 9 -18.64 -12.63 56.32
N LEU A 10 -19.94 -12.39 56.41
CA LEU A 10 -21.00 -12.94 55.59
C LEU A 10 -20.93 -12.32 54.19
N TRP A 11 -20.65 -13.12 53.15
CA TRP A 11 -21.06 -12.75 51.80
C TRP A 11 -22.50 -13.22 51.61
N ASN A 12 -23.41 -12.28 51.88
CA ASN A 12 -24.85 -12.47 51.86
C ASN A 12 -25.34 -12.52 50.41
N THR A 13 -25.97 -13.64 50.06
CA THR A 13 -26.70 -13.92 48.84
C THR A 13 -28.12 -13.34 48.91
N SER A 14 -28.49 -12.37 48.05
CA SER A 14 -29.85 -12.19 47.45
C SER A 14 -30.05 -10.81 46.82
N LEU A 15 -30.92 -10.78 45.80
CA LEU A 15 -31.48 -9.63 45.05
C LEU A 15 -30.72 -9.20 43.78
N VAL A 16 -30.72 -10.12 42.82
CA VAL A 16 -30.93 -9.78 41.40
C VAL A 16 -32.23 -8.95 41.31
N VAL A 17 -32.31 -8.01 40.37
CA VAL A 17 -33.53 -7.28 39.93
C VAL A 17 -33.93 -6.05 40.77
N ALA A 18 -33.27 -4.90 40.59
CA ALA A 18 -33.93 -3.59 40.85
C ALA A 18 -33.26 -2.33 40.26
N LEU A 19 -32.01 -2.34 39.79
CA LEU A 19 -31.35 -1.10 39.35
C LEU A 19 -30.72 -1.22 37.96
N ILE A 20 -31.53 -1.70 37.01
CA ILE A 20 -31.26 -1.67 35.57
C ILE A 20 -31.66 -0.30 34.94
N CYS A 21 -32.17 0.68 35.70
CA CYS A 21 -32.88 1.83 35.11
C CYS A 21 -32.35 3.26 35.38
N THR A 22 -31.22 3.51 36.06
CA THR A 22 -30.87 4.91 36.45
C THR A 22 -29.50 5.44 36.05
N ALA A 23 -28.76 4.77 35.17
CA ALA A 23 -27.51 5.34 34.62
C ALA A 23 -27.50 5.48 33.09
N CYS A 24 -28.67 5.39 32.43
CA CYS A 24 -28.85 5.80 31.03
C CYS A 24 -29.16 7.31 30.88
N TYR A 25 -29.21 8.07 31.98
CA TYR A 25 -29.42 9.52 31.91
C TYR A 25 -28.10 10.23 32.16
N GLN A 26 -27.63 10.96 31.14
CA GLN A 26 -26.46 11.85 31.11
C GLN A 26 -25.12 11.22 30.64
N VAL A 27 -25.09 10.67 29.41
CA VAL A 27 -23.91 10.85 28.55
C VAL A 27 -24.26 11.93 27.53
N GLU A 28 -23.93 13.17 27.84
CA GLU A 28 -23.77 14.21 26.81
C GLU A 28 -22.45 13.92 26.08
N GLY A 29 -22.55 13.50 24.82
CA GLY A 29 -21.39 13.15 24.00
C GLY A 29 -21.76 12.73 22.57
N LEU A 30 -22.05 13.73 21.74
CA LEU A 30 -21.97 13.77 20.26
C LEU A 30 -22.90 12.87 19.41
N PRO A 31 -23.92 13.45 18.73
CA PRO A 31 -24.60 12.77 17.64
C PRO A 31 -23.81 12.90 16.32
N HIS A 32 -23.32 11.73 15.88
CA HIS A 32 -23.03 11.18 14.54
C HIS A 32 -22.13 11.90 13.49
N PRO A 33 -21.20 11.17 12.82
CA PRO A 33 -20.67 11.59 11.52
C PRO A 33 -21.79 11.66 10.46
N PRO A 34 -21.64 12.47 9.41
CA PRO A 34 -22.67 12.64 8.39
C PRO A 34 -22.99 11.30 7.74
N ALA A 35 -24.26 11.16 7.31
CA ALA A 35 -24.78 10.00 6.60
C ALA A 35 -23.76 9.49 5.58
N THR A 36 -23.50 8.18 5.63
CA THR A 36 -22.86 7.42 4.56
C THR A 36 -23.68 7.56 3.29
N SER A 37 -23.42 8.62 2.53
CA SER A 37 -23.69 8.65 1.11
C SER A 37 -22.82 7.57 0.50
N SER A 38 -23.40 6.41 0.19
CA SER A 38 -22.85 5.45 -0.75
C SER A 38 -22.86 6.08 -2.15
N ALA A 39 -22.03 7.12 -2.34
CA ALA A 39 -21.55 7.43 -3.66
C ALA A 39 -20.67 6.25 -4.07
N PRO A 40 -20.76 5.73 -5.31
CA PRO A 40 -19.75 4.81 -5.79
C PRO A 40 -18.41 5.50 -5.57
N MET A 41 -17.51 4.86 -4.82
CA MET A 41 -16.12 5.28 -4.79
C MET A 41 -15.62 5.07 -6.22
N VAL A 42 -15.72 6.11 -7.05
CA VAL A 42 -15.01 6.14 -8.32
C VAL A 42 -13.55 6.14 -7.89
N GLU A 43 -12.94 4.97 -7.97
CA GLU A 43 -11.51 4.79 -7.77
C GLU A 43 -10.84 5.65 -8.85
N ARG A 44 -10.37 6.82 -8.44
CA ARG A 44 -9.82 7.80 -9.37
C ARG A 44 -8.48 7.28 -9.86
N ALA A 45 -8.31 7.32 -11.19
CA ALA A 45 -7.03 7.04 -11.82
C ALA A 45 -5.92 7.89 -11.19
N TYR A 46 -4.68 7.42 -11.30
CA TYR A 46 -3.53 8.25 -10.94
C TYR A 46 -3.48 9.51 -11.81
N ASP A 47 -2.84 10.55 -11.29
CA ASP A 47 -2.58 11.79 -12.04
C ASP A 47 -1.81 11.48 -13.33
N ASP A 48 -2.27 12.02 -14.45
CA ASP A 48 -1.76 11.77 -15.81
C ASP A 48 -0.79 12.86 -16.28
N LYS A 49 -0.46 13.84 -15.44
CA LYS A 49 0.42 14.96 -15.76
C LYS A 49 1.78 14.54 -16.32
N PHE A 50 2.25 13.35 -15.99
CA PHE A 50 3.55 12.82 -16.41
C PHE A 50 3.45 11.65 -17.41
N ASP A 51 2.28 11.40 -18.00
CA ASP A 51 2.09 10.35 -19.00
C ASP A 51 2.87 10.58 -20.31
N ASN A 52 3.40 11.79 -20.53
CA ASN A 52 4.19 12.15 -21.71
C ASN A 52 5.69 12.35 -21.40
N VAL A 53 6.17 11.83 -20.26
CA VAL A 53 7.61 11.79 -19.98
C VAL A 53 8.32 10.90 -21.02
N ASP A 54 9.47 11.36 -21.53
CA ASP A 54 10.27 10.61 -22.49
C ASP A 54 11.03 9.47 -21.80
N LEU A 55 10.41 8.29 -21.78
CA LEU A 55 11.01 7.08 -21.20
C LEU A 55 12.24 6.61 -21.97
N ASP A 56 12.33 6.85 -23.29
CA ASP A 56 13.52 6.46 -24.05
C ASP A 56 14.72 7.32 -23.67
N GLU A 57 14.51 8.62 -23.46
CA GLU A 57 15.56 9.51 -22.98
C GLU A 57 16.08 9.06 -21.62
N ILE A 58 15.17 8.80 -20.67
CA ILE A 58 15.55 8.39 -19.30
C ILE A 58 16.30 7.06 -19.32
N LEU A 59 15.78 6.05 -20.02
CA LEU A 59 16.36 4.69 -20.02
C LEU A 59 17.70 4.63 -20.75
N ASN A 60 17.93 5.48 -21.76
CA ASN A 60 19.19 5.49 -22.51
C ASN A 60 20.26 6.40 -21.90
N GLN A 61 19.90 7.32 -20.99
CA GLN A 61 20.83 8.20 -20.31
C GLN A 61 21.16 7.69 -18.91
N GLU A 62 22.34 7.09 -18.75
CA GLU A 62 22.78 6.51 -17.46
C GLU A 62 22.67 7.48 -16.28
N ARG A 63 23.07 8.75 -16.47
CA ARG A 63 22.98 9.76 -15.41
C ARG A 63 21.53 10.03 -15.00
N LEU A 64 20.59 10.09 -15.95
CA LEU A 64 19.18 10.30 -15.64
C LEU A 64 18.61 9.08 -14.93
N LEU A 65 18.78 7.90 -15.50
CA LEU A 65 18.27 6.65 -14.93
C LEU A 65 18.74 6.44 -13.48
N ILE A 66 20.03 6.66 -13.20
CA ILE A 66 20.57 6.53 -11.84
C ILE A 66 19.90 7.50 -10.87
N ASN A 67 19.54 8.72 -11.29
CA ASN A 67 18.85 9.67 -10.43
C ASN A 67 17.42 9.21 -10.12
N TYR A 68 16.70 8.65 -11.10
CA TYR A 68 15.38 8.04 -10.85
C TYR A 68 15.50 6.87 -9.88
N ILE A 69 16.44 5.95 -10.09
CA ILE A 69 16.67 4.80 -9.20
C ILE A 69 16.95 5.28 -7.77
N LYS A 70 17.87 6.25 -7.59
CA LYS A 70 18.17 6.81 -6.26
C LYS A 70 16.97 7.48 -5.60
N CYS A 71 16.15 8.19 -6.38
CA CYS A 71 14.90 8.74 -5.86
C CYS A 71 14.00 7.63 -5.33
N LEU A 72 13.75 6.60 -6.13
CA LEU A 72 12.91 5.45 -5.77
C LEU A 72 13.46 4.72 -4.54
N GLU A 73 14.77 4.48 -4.48
CA GLU A 73 15.46 3.92 -3.30
C GLU A 73 15.41 4.84 -2.06
N GLY A 74 15.12 6.13 -2.23
CA GLY A 74 15.18 7.13 -1.15
C GLY A 74 16.59 7.55 -0.76
N THR A 75 17.57 7.32 -1.63
CA THR A 75 18.99 7.62 -1.42
C THR A 75 19.45 8.89 -2.14
N GLY A 76 18.56 9.56 -2.88
CA GLY A 76 18.87 10.77 -3.62
C GLY A 76 17.66 11.69 -3.84
N PRO A 77 17.89 12.85 -4.49
CA PRO A 77 16.82 13.80 -4.79
C PRO A 77 15.86 13.24 -5.84
N CYS A 78 14.61 13.70 -5.79
CA CYS A 78 13.57 13.36 -6.74
C CYS A 78 13.21 14.55 -7.61
N THR A 79 13.08 14.33 -8.92
CA THR A 79 12.31 15.22 -9.79
C THR A 79 10.81 15.10 -9.46
N PRO A 80 9.97 16.08 -9.83
CA PRO A 80 8.54 16.04 -9.51
C PRO A 80 7.81 14.78 -9.99
N ASP A 81 8.19 14.28 -11.17
CA ASP A 81 7.63 13.07 -11.77
C ASP A 81 8.14 11.79 -11.10
N ALA A 82 9.45 11.70 -10.80
CA ALA A 82 10.02 10.58 -10.04
C ALA A 82 9.43 10.50 -8.63
N LYS A 83 9.15 11.65 -8.02
CA LYS A 83 8.49 11.73 -6.70
C LYS A 83 7.07 11.17 -6.76
N MET A 84 6.28 11.58 -7.76
CA MET A 84 4.94 11.04 -7.94
C MET A 84 4.99 9.52 -8.17
N LEU A 85 5.88 9.05 -9.06
CA LEU A 85 6.08 7.62 -9.29
C LEU A 85 6.39 6.87 -8.00
N LYS A 86 7.32 7.39 -7.19
CA LYS A 86 7.67 6.81 -5.90
C LYS A 86 6.47 6.65 -4.96
N GLU A 87 5.60 7.65 -4.93
CA GLU A 87 4.42 7.68 -4.05
C GLU A 87 3.34 6.68 -4.51
N ILE A 88 3.17 6.48 -5.81
CA ILE A 88 2.14 5.56 -6.35
C ILE A 88 2.61 4.11 -6.44
N LEU A 89 3.92 3.85 -6.57
CA LEU A 89 4.45 2.50 -6.81
C LEU A 89 3.96 1.43 -5.81
N PRO A 90 3.92 1.68 -4.48
CA PRO A 90 3.44 0.66 -3.54
C PRO A 90 2.00 0.22 -3.81
N ASP A 91 1.11 1.18 -4.11
CA ASP A 91 -0.30 0.92 -4.43
C ASP A 91 -0.42 0.24 -5.81
N ALA A 92 0.34 0.72 -6.81
CA ALA A 92 0.32 0.17 -8.16
C ALA A 92 0.80 -1.30 -8.20
N ILE A 93 1.84 -1.66 -7.45
CA ILE A 93 2.31 -3.05 -7.38
C ILE A 93 1.29 -3.92 -6.64
N GLN A 94 0.77 -3.46 -5.49
CA GLN A 94 -0.18 -4.23 -4.69
C GLN A 94 -1.50 -4.51 -5.41
N THR A 95 -1.92 -3.60 -6.29
CA THR A 95 -3.21 -3.67 -6.99
C THR A 95 -3.09 -4.13 -8.45
N ASP A 96 -1.91 -4.52 -8.92
CA ASP A 96 -1.62 -4.74 -10.35
C ASP A 96 -2.07 -3.56 -11.24
N CYS A 97 -1.75 -2.35 -10.79
CA CYS A 97 -1.89 -1.09 -11.50
C CYS A 97 -3.36 -0.78 -11.87
N THR A 98 -4.36 -1.15 -11.05
CA THR A 98 -5.80 -0.96 -11.38
C THR A 98 -6.15 0.47 -11.78
N LYS A 99 -5.50 1.45 -11.14
CA LYS A 99 -5.70 2.90 -11.35
C LYS A 99 -4.83 3.51 -12.45
N CYS A 100 -3.96 2.72 -13.08
CA CYS A 100 -3.02 3.21 -14.07
C CYS A 100 -3.70 3.47 -15.42
N THR A 101 -3.32 4.59 -16.05
CA THR A 101 -3.67 4.88 -17.44
C THR A 101 -3.03 3.84 -18.38
N GLU A 102 -3.52 3.75 -19.61
CA GLU A 102 -2.92 2.87 -20.62
C GLU A 102 -1.45 3.22 -20.89
N LYS A 103 -1.12 4.52 -20.90
CA LYS A 103 0.25 5.01 -21.05
C LYS A 103 1.14 4.61 -19.87
N GLN A 104 0.63 4.70 -18.64
CA GLN A 104 1.36 4.28 -17.44
C GLN A 104 1.63 2.77 -17.45
N ARG A 105 0.66 1.95 -17.89
CA ARG A 105 0.82 0.50 -18.03
C ARG A 105 1.88 0.14 -19.08
N TYR A 106 1.81 0.76 -20.24
CA TYR A 106 2.82 0.59 -21.30
C TYR A 106 4.21 1.04 -20.83
N GLY A 107 4.28 2.18 -20.16
CA GLY A 107 5.51 2.71 -19.59
C GLY A 107 6.11 1.77 -18.55
N ALA A 108 5.29 1.24 -17.65
CA ALA A 108 5.70 0.26 -16.64
C ALA A 108 6.28 -1.00 -17.30
N GLU A 109 5.61 -1.58 -18.30
CA GLU A 109 6.12 -2.75 -19.02
C GLU A 109 7.48 -2.48 -19.68
N LYS A 110 7.62 -1.34 -20.34
CA LYS A 110 8.86 -0.92 -21.00
C LYS A 110 10.01 -0.77 -20.00
N VAL A 111 9.77 -0.10 -18.88
CA VAL A 111 10.77 0.11 -17.82
C VAL A 111 11.14 -1.22 -17.16
N THR A 112 10.16 -2.04 -16.79
CA THR A 112 10.38 -3.37 -16.20
C THR A 112 11.26 -4.24 -17.10
N ARG A 113 10.92 -4.34 -18.39
CA ARG A 113 11.74 -5.07 -19.37
C ARG A 113 13.17 -4.54 -19.42
N HIS A 114 13.33 -3.23 -19.55
CA HIS A 114 14.66 -2.62 -19.66
C HIS A 114 15.50 -2.89 -18.41
N LEU A 115 14.93 -2.69 -17.22
CA LEU A 115 15.65 -2.87 -15.96
C LEU A 115 16.02 -4.32 -15.70
N ILE A 116 15.12 -5.27 -15.94
CA ILE A 116 15.41 -6.70 -15.74
C ILE A 116 16.52 -7.17 -16.70
N ASP A 117 16.46 -6.77 -17.98
CA ASP A 117 17.40 -7.27 -18.99
C ASP A 117 18.75 -6.55 -18.97
N ASN A 118 18.78 -5.24 -18.72
CA ASN A 118 19.97 -4.42 -18.92
C ASN A 118 20.56 -3.87 -17.61
N ARG A 119 19.77 -3.79 -16.53
CA ARG A 119 20.17 -3.23 -15.23
C ARG A 119 19.76 -4.15 -14.07
N PRO A 120 20.06 -5.46 -14.10
CA PRO A 120 19.50 -6.43 -13.16
C PRO A 120 19.83 -6.11 -11.69
N THR A 121 21.03 -5.59 -11.42
CA THR A 121 21.44 -5.17 -10.07
C THR A 121 20.66 -3.97 -9.56
N ASP A 122 20.23 -3.06 -10.44
CA ASP A 122 19.37 -1.93 -10.07
C ASP A 122 17.94 -2.42 -9.83
N TRP A 123 17.43 -3.30 -10.70
CA TRP A 123 16.13 -3.94 -10.52
C TRP A 123 16.04 -4.69 -9.19
N GLU A 124 17.02 -5.51 -8.83
CA GLU A 124 17.04 -6.26 -7.56
C GLU A 124 16.93 -5.36 -6.32
N ARG A 125 17.49 -4.15 -6.35
CA ARG A 125 17.38 -3.21 -5.23
C ARG A 125 15.98 -2.63 -5.14
N LEU A 126 15.38 -2.26 -6.27
CA LEU A 126 14.01 -1.74 -6.30
C LEU A 126 12.97 -2.82 -5.98
N GLU A 127 13.14 -4.03 -6.50
CA GLU A 127 12.28 -5.19 -6.25
C GLU A 127 12.18 -5.48 -4.75
N LYS A 128 13.30 -5.47 -4.03
CA LYS A 128 13.31 -5.64 -2.56
C LYS A 128 12.50 -4.57 -1.81
N ILE A 129 12.31 -3.39 -2.39
CA ILE A 129 11.58 -2.28 -1.78
C ILE A 129 10.09 -2.38 -2.10
N TYR A 130 9.74 -2.71 -3.34
CA TYR A 130 8.36 -2.57 -3.85
C TYR A 130 7.65 -3.91 -4.13
N ASP A 131 8.37 -4.96 -4.48
CA ASP A 131 7.84 -6.29 -4.81
C ASP A 131 8.72 -7.40 -4.19
N PRO A 132 8.71 -7.58 -2.85
CA PRO A 132 9.57 -8.56 -2.18
C PRO A 132 9.28 -10.02 -2.58
N GLU A 133 8.10 -10.28 -3.14
CA GLU A 133 7.70 -11.60 -3.65
C GLU A 133 8.22 -11.85 -5.08
N GLY A 134 8.69 -10.81 -5.78
CA GLY A 134 9.26 -10.91 -7.13
C GLY A 134 8.24 -11.27 -8.21
N LEU A 135 6.96 -10.99 -7.97
CA LEU A 135 5.85 -11.39 -8.85
C LEU A 135 6.01 -10.80 -10.26
N TYR A 136 6.46 -9.55 -10.36
CA TYR A 136 6.63 -8.88 -11.66
C TYR A 136 7.77 -9.46 -12.47
N ARG A 137 8.87 -9.86 -11.81
CA ARG A 137 9.98 -10.55 -12.50
C ARG A 137 9.53 -11.90 -13.04
N ILE A 138 8.79 -12.67 -12.25
CA ILE A 138 8.23 -13.97 -12.66
C ILE A 138 7.32 -13.78 -13.87
N LYS A 139 6.34 -12.87 -13.79
CA LYS A 139 5.40 -12.53 -14.88
C LYS A 139 6.15 -12.14 -16.16
N TYR A 140 7.18 -11.31 -16.04
CA TYR A 140 8.01 -10.91 -17.19
C TYR A 140 8.76 -12.09 -17.82
N GLN A 141 9.38 -12.94 -17.01
CA GLN A 141 10.14 -14.11 -17.50
C GLN A 141 9.22 -15.11 -18.23
N GLU A 142 8.02 -15.35 -17.70
CA GLU A 142 7.02 -16.21 -18.36
C GLU A 142 6.58 -15.66 -19.71
N ILE A 143 6.30 -14.35 -19.80
CA ILE A 143 5.95 -13.69 -21.06
C ILE A 143 7.11 -13.79 -22.06
N LYS A 144 8.34 -13.51 -21.61
CA LYS A 144 9.54 -13.59 -22.43
C LYS A 144 9.81 -15.00 -22.96
N ALA A 145 9.58 -16.02 -22.14
CA ALA A 145 9.71 -17.42 -22.57
C ALA A 145 8.72 -17.77 -23.68
N LYS A 146 7.43 -17.46 -23.50
CA LYS A 146 6.38 -17.69 -24.51
C LYS A 146 6.69 -17.00 -25.84
N LEU A 147 7.13 -15.73 -25.80
CA LEU A 147 7.50 -14.97 -27.00
C LEU A 147 8.73 -15.53 -27.74
N ASN A 148 9.60 -16.27 -27.05
CA ASN A 148 10.74 -16.92 -27.67
C ASN A 148 10.38 -18.28 -28.28
N GLU A 149 9.34 -18.96 -27.78
CA GLU A 149 8.82 -20.21 -28.33
C GLU A 149 8.00 -19.99 -29.61
N GLU A 150 7.36 -18.83 -29.75
CA GLU A 150 6.57 -18.45 -30.94
C GLU A 150 7.41 -17.92 -32.11
N ARG A 151 8.74 -17.82 -31.95
CA ARG A 151 9.68 -17.27 -32.94
C ARG A 151 10.46 -18.36 -33.64
#